data_AF-A0AAQ1TUQ9-F1
#
_entry.id   AF-A0AAQ1TUQ9-F1
#
_cell.length_a   1.000
_cell.length_b   1.000
_cell.length_c   1.000
_cell.angle_alpha   90.00
_cell.angle_beta   90.00
_cell.angle_gamma   90.00
#
_symmetry.space_group_name_H-M   'P 1'
#
loop_
_entity.id
_entity.type
_entity.pdbx_description
1 polymer ?
#
loop_
_entity_poly.entity_id
_entity_poly.type
_entity_poly.pdbx_seq_one_letter_code
_entity_poly.pdbx_strand_id
1 'polypeptide(L)'
;MTTINLDDDMRATLRKLRLSTFADIFFDLAAADDANTALPEEIFLKAVEETAAKRRQTNIVKAIAQAKFRYPGATLAELINPDERRLNLRQLKRLAATPWRDEPSNVHVLAPTGAGKTYIACAIGIAACQAEYSVAYYRLDQLVDELAAFPPADERYVAKMRRLQNIDVLILDDFLTIGINQRGQEDLTKIIFDRDGRLPTIIVSQTTAAYWIKKLPDPVGADSLVSRLNAGQRIELGDYDMRQHLAHAQTTVDS
;
A
#
# COMPACT_ATOMS: atom_id res chain seq x y z
N MET A 1 -48.21 -10.92 9.39
CA MET A 1 -47.14 -9.92 9.18
C MET A 1 -46.66 -9.51 10.55
N THR A 2 -45.51 -10.05 10.98
CA THR A 2 -44.92 -9.75 12.28
C THR A 2 -44.11 -8.47 12.12
N THR A 3 -44.63 -7.35 12.61
CA THR A 3 -43.89 -6.10 12.68
C THR A 3 -42.67 -6.29 13.59
N ILE A 4 -41.47 -6.06 13.06
CA ILE A 4 -40.25 -6.02 13.86
C ILE A 4 -40.40 -4.83 14.82
N ASN A 5 -40.58 -5.09 16.12
CA ASN A 5 -40.64 -4.03 17.12
C ASN A 5 -39.21 -3.53 17.38
N LEU A 6 -38.82 -2.52 16.60
CA LEU A 6 -37.52 -1.87 16.60
C LEU A 6 -37.47 -0.82 17.71
N ASP A 7 -37.27 -1.24 18.95
CA ASP A 7 -37.15 -0.32 20.08
C ASP A 7 -35.77 0.37 20.14
N ASP A 8 -35.74 1.56 20.77
CA ASP A 8 -34.49 2.30 21.01
C ASP A 8 -33.50 1.52 21.91
N ASP A 9 -34.02 0.58 22.71
CA ASP A 9 -33.23 -0.28 23.60
C ASP A 9 -32.39 -1.32 22.82
N MET A 10 -32.92 -1.89 21.74
CA MET A 10 -32.19 -2.76 20.82
C MET A 10 -31.09 -1.98 20.13
N ARG A 11 -31.36 -0.75 19.68
CA ARG A 11 -30.34 0.11 19.05
C ARG A 11 -29.21 0.44 20.03
N ALA A 12 -29.54 0.75 21.28
CA ALA A 12 -28.55 0.98 22.34
C ALA A 12 -27.73 -0.29 22.64
N THR A 13 -28.36 -1.46 22.65
CA THR A 13 -27.70 -2.75 22.86
C THR A 13 -26.72 -3.08 21.74
N LEU A 14 -27.12 -2.92 20.48
CA LEU A 14 -26.24 -3.14 19.32
C LEU A 14 -25.02 -2.19 19.36
N ARG A 15 -25.19 -0.94 19.79
CA ARG A 15 -24.06 -0.01 19.97
C ARG A 15 -23.10 -0.46 21.07
N LYS A 16 -23.60 -0.98 22.20
CA LYS A 16 -22.76 -1.56 23.28
C LYS A 16 -21.98 -2.79 22.78
N LEU A 17 -22.55 -3.57 21.87
CA LEU A 17 -21.89 -4.71 21.21
C LEU A 17 -20.91 -4.31 20.09
N ARG A 18 -20.67 -3.00 19.88
CA ARG A 18 -19.83 -2.45 18.78
C ARG A 18 -20.38 -2.77 17.38
N LEU A 19 -21.70 -2.88 17.26
CA LEU A 19 -22.45 -3.07 16.02
C LEU A 19 -23.14 -1.78 15.58
N SER A 20 -22.55 -0.61 15.87
CA SER A 20 -23.16 0.69 15.55
C SER A 20 -23.47 0.86 14.06
N THR A 21 -22.53 0.55 13.17
CA THR A 21 -22.74 0.60 11.72
C THR A 21 -23.85 -0.34 11.25
N PHE A 22 -23.93 -1.53 11.84
CA PHE A 22 -24.99 -2.49 11.54
C PHE A 22 -26.34 -1.98 12.02
N ALA A 23 -26.41 -1.45 13.24
CA ALA A 23 -27.63 -0.88 13.78
C ALA A 23 -28.14 0.22 12.85
N ASP A 24 -27.32 1.22 12.53
CA ASP A 24 -27.76 2.32 11.68
C ASP A 24 -28.30 1.81 10.32
N ILE A 25 -27.59 0.90 9.64
CA ILE A 25 -28.06 0.29 8.37
C ILE A 25 -29.35 -0.52 8.56
N PHE A 26 -29.42 -1.40 9.57
CA PHE A 26 -30.54 -2.30 9.78
C PHE A 26 -31.84 -1.54 10.08
N PHE A 27 -31.77 -0.53 10.95
CA PHE A 27 -32.93 0.30 11.27
C PHE A 27 -33.35 1.18 10.08
N ASP A 28 -32.40 1.70 9.29
CA ASP A 28 -32.71 2.45 8.06
C ASP A 28 -33.42 1.56 7.03
N LEU A 29 -32.93 0.33 6.81
CA LEU A 29 -33.55 -0.64 5.90
C LEU A 29 -34.92 -1.10 6.37
N ALA A 30 -35.09 -1.34 7.67
CA ALA A 30 -36.35 -1.82 8.20
C ALA A 30 -37.44 -0.73 8.27
N ALA A 31 -37.04 0.56 8.23
CA ALA A 31 -37.95 1.70 8.16
C ALA A 31 -38.29 2.13 6.72
N ALA A 32 -37.66 1.54 5.70
CA ALA A 32 -37.87 1.89 4.31
C ALA A 32 -39.19 1.31 3.76
N ASP A 33 -39.83 2.01 2.80
CA ASP A 33 -41.16 1.62 2.28
C ASP A 33 -41.18 0.25 1.60
N ASP A 34 -40.03 -0.17 1.04
CA ASP A 34 -39.79 -1.48 0.41
C ASP A 34 -39.64 -2.62 1.43
N ALA A 35 -39.44 -2.32 2.71
CA ALA A 35 -39.41 -3.32 3.79
C ALA A 35 -40.75 -4.03 4.00
N ASN A 36 -41.86 -3.43 3.55
CA ASN A 36 -43.21 -3.99 3.72
C ASN A 36 -43.45 -5.27 2.91
N THR A 37 -42.64 -5.52 1.87
CA THR A 37 -42.73 -6.72 1.03
C THR A 37 -41.59 -7.71 1.28
N ALA A 38 -40.52 -7.30 1.96
CA ALA A 38 -39.40 -8.14 2.30
C ALA A 38 -39.65 -8.94 3.59
N LEU A 39 -39.08 -10.15 3.68
CA LEU A 39 -39.10 -10.93 4.91
C LEU A 39 -38.09 -10.33 5.92
N PRO A 40 -38.35 -10.44 7.24
CA PRO A 40 -37.42 -9.96 8.27
C PRO A 40 -35.98 -10.48 8.10
N GLU A 41 -35.83 -11.74 7.72
CA GLU A 41 -34.53 -12.36 7.43
C GLU A 41 -33.83 -11.75 6.22
N GLU A 42 -34.56 -11.32 5.19
CA GLU A 42 -33.99 -10.66 4.01
C GLU A 42 -33.43 -9.28 4.37
N ILE A 43 -34.17 -8.52 5.17
CA ILE A 43 -33.72 -7.21 5.70
C ILE A 43 -32.47 -7.40 6.56
N PHE A 44 -32.44 -8.43 7.42
CA PHE A 44 -31.29 -8.74 8.25
C PHE A 44 -30.06 -9.11 7.42
N LEU A 45 -30.20 -10.04 6.46
CA LEU A 45 -29.10 -10.47 5.60
C LEU A 45 -28.55 -9.30 4.76
N LYS A 46 -29.43 -8.48 4.19
CA LYS A 46 -29.05 -7.26 3.47
C LYS A 46 -28.27 -6.29 4.38
N ALA A 47 -28.72 -6.08 5.61
CA ALA A 47 -28.01 -5.24 6.58
C ALA A 47 -26.62 -5.80 6.92
N VAL A 48 -26.45 -7.12 7.03
CA VAL A 48 -25.15 -7.77 7.24
C VAL A 48 -24.21 -7.51 6.06
N GLU A 49 -24.68 -7.72 4.83
CA GLU A 49 -23.90 -7.51 3.60
C GLU A 49 -23.47 -6.04 3.44
N GLU A 50 -24.41 -5.10 3.59
CA GLU A 50 -24.12 -3.67 3.50
C GLU A 50 -23.17 -3.20 4.60
N THR A 51 -23.31 -3.74 5.82
CA THR A 51 -22.38 -3.46 6.92
C THR A 51 -20.98 -3.96 6.60
N ALA A 52 -20.86 -5.19 6.10
CA ALA A 52 -19.58 -5.78 5.75
C ALA A 52 -18.90 -4.95 4.64
N ALA A 53 -19.64 -4.58 3.60
CA ALA A 53 -19.14 -3.72 2.52
C ALA A 53 -18.69 -2.34 3.03
N LYS A 54 -19.49 -1.68 3.88
CA LYS A 54 -19.17 -0.37 4.45
C LYS A 54 -17.94 -0.41 5.35
N ARG A 55 -17.80 -1.46 6.17
CA ARG A 55 -16.62 -1.68 7.02
C ARG A 55 -15.37 -1.93 6.17
N ARG A 56 -15.47 -2.79 5.16
CA ARG A 56 -14.40 -3.06 4.19
C ARG A 56 -13.92 -1.78 3.52
N GLN A 57 -14.84 -0.99 2.96
CA GLN A 57 -14.51 0.30 2.33
C GLN A 57 -13.84 1.27 3.31
N THR A 58 -14.35 1.37 4.54
CA THR A 58 -13.75 2.22 5.58
C THR A 58 -12.33 1.77 5.94
N ASN A 59 -12.09 0.47 6.03
CA ASN A 59 -10.76 -0.09 6.32
C ASN A 59 -9.79 0.16 5.16
N ILE A 60 -10.23 0.01 3.91
CA ILE A 60 -9.42 0.32 2.71
C ILE A 60 -8.99 1.80 2.72
N VAL A 61 -9.92 2.72 2.94
CA VAL A 61 -9.62 4.17 3.00
C VAL A 61 -8.61 4.47 4.10
N LYS A 62 -8.78 3.86 5.29
CA LYS A 62 -7.83 3.99 6.39
C LYS A 62 -6.45 3.41 6.04
N ALA A 63 -6.39 2.24 5.41
CA ALA A 63 -5.14 1.61 5.01
C ALA A 63 -4.35 2.49 4.03
N ILE A 64 -5.01 3.02 3.00
CA ILE A 64 -4.39 3.95 2.02
C ILE A 64 -3.86 5.21 2.74
N ALA A 65 -4.65 5.80 3.64
CA ALA A 65 -4.24 6.99 4.39
C ALA A 65 -3.08 6.71 5.37
N GLN A 66 -3.02 5.52 5.96
CA GLN A 66 -1.97 5.09 6.89
C GLN A 66 -0.67 4.67 6.20
N ALA A 67 -0.75 4.26 4.92
CA ALA A 67 0.40 3.90 4.11
C ALA A 67 1.27 5.10 3.74
N LYS A 68 0.71 6.32 3.74
CA LYS A 68 1.42 7.58 3.46
C LYS A 68 2.05 7.65 2.07
N PHE A 69 1.36 7.13 1.05
CA PHE A 69 1.80 7.21 -0.34
C PHE A 69 2.06 8.64 -0.79
N ARG A 70 3.09 8.83 -1.63
CA ARG A 70 3.35 10.12 -2.30
C ARG A 70 2.20 10.54 -3.21
N TYR A 71 1.56 9.57 -3.86
CA TYR A 71 0.40 9.77 -4.74
C TYR A 71 -0.77 8.88 -4.27
N PRO A 72 -1.59 9.34 -3.30
CA PRO A 72 -2.66 8.52 -2.72
C PRO A 72 -3.84 8.24 -3.67
N GLY A 73 -3.92 8.94 -4.80
CA GLY A 73 -4.89 8.69 -5.87
C GLY A 73 -4.31 7.92 -7.07
N ALA A 74 -3.10 7.36 -6.97
CA ALA A 74 -2.51 6.63 -8.08
C ALA A 74 -3.28 5.34 -8.38
N THR A 75 -3.49 5.05 -9.67
CA THR A 75 -4.24 3.88 -10.10
C THR A 75 -3.63 3.28 -11.37
N LEU A 76 -3.70 1.95 -11.50
CA LEU A 76 -3.28 1.26 -12.70
C LEU A 76 -4.25 1.46 -13.87
N ALA A 77 -5.48 1.90 -13.60
CA ALA A 77 -6.50 2.14 -14.63
C ALA A 77 -6.25 3.42 -15.44
N GLU A 78 -5.59 4.42 -14.84
CA GLU A 78 -5.36 5.75 -15.43
C GLU A 78 -3.89 5.94 -15.83
N LEU A 79 -3.20 4.85 -16.19
CA LEU A 79 -1.83 4.94 -16.68
C LEU A 79 -1.80 5.65 -18.04
N ILE A 80 -1.11 6.78 -18.07
CA ILE A 80 -0.87 7.55 -19.29
C ILE A 80 0.19 6.85 -20.14
N ASN A 81 -0.10 6.75 -21.44
CA ASN A 81 0.77 6.23 -22.52
C ASN A 81 1.52 4.94 -22.16
N PRO A 82 0.83 3.86 -21.74
CA PRO A 82 1.49 2.66 -21.26
C PRO A 82 2.38 2.00 -22.32
N ASP A 83 1.98 2.02 -23.59
CA ASP A 83 2.75 1.44 -24.70
C ASP A 83 4.06 2.21 -24.96
N GLU A 84 3.99 3.55 -25.00
CA GLU A 84 5.19 4.42 -25.19
C GLU A 84 6.18 4.28 -24.03
N ARG A 85 5.65 4.04 -22.82
CA ARG A 85 6.42 3.80 -21.60
C ARG A 85 6.91 2.36 -21.47
N ARG A 86 6.63 1.49 -22.47
CA ARG A 86 6.95 0.06 -22.49
C ARG A 86 6.42 -0.70 -21.27
N LEU A 87 5.30 -0.25 -20.71
CA LEU A 87 4.69 -0.87 -19.54
C LEU A 87 4.03 -2.19 -19.92
N ASN A 88 4.45 -3.27 -19.30
CA ASN A 88 3.75 -4.54 -19.39
C ASN A 88 2.49 -4.50 -18.51
N LEU A 89 1.36 -4.03 -19.08
CA LEU A 89 0.09 -3.93 -18.35
C LEU A 89 -0.40 -5.28 -17.79
N ARG A 90 -0.12 -6.38 -18.49
CA ARG A 90 -0.45 -7.73 -17.99
C ARG A 90 0.34 -8.06 -16.73
N GLN A 91 1.63 -7.74 -16.71
CA GLN A 91 2.47 -7.91 -15.53
C GLN A 91 2.00 -7.02 -14.38
N LEU A 92 1.69 -5.75 -14.62
CA LEU A 92 1.19 -4.83 -13.59
C LEU A 92 -0.12 -5.30 -12.98
N LYS A 93 -1.07 -5.75 -13.81
CA LYS A 93 -2.35 -6.31 -13.34
C LYS A 93 -2.14 -7.58 -12.51
N ARG A 94 -1.22 -8.47 -12.94
CA ARG A 94 -0.89 -9.68 -12.18
C ARG A 94 -0.27 -9.32 -10.83
N LEU A 95 0.66 -8.36 -10.81
CA LEU A 95 1.29 -7.88 -9.58
C LEU A 95 0.27 -7.28 -8.61
N ALA A 96 -0.66 -6.46 -9.10
CA ALA A 96 -1.74 -5.89 -8.29
C ALA A 96 -2.68 -6.95 -7.69
N ALA A 97 -2.84 -8.09 -8.34
CA ALA A 97 -3.66 -9.22 -7.88
C ALA A 97 -2.87 -10.27 -7.10
N THR A 98 -1.60 -10.03 -6.77
CA THR A 98 -0.74 -11.00 -6.08
C THR A 98 -1.29 -11.27 -4.67
N PRO A 99 -1.36 -12.54 -4.22
CA PRO A 99 -1.61 -12.85 -2.82
C PRO A 99 -0.33 -12.56 -2.02
N TRP A 100 -0.10 -11.30 -1.65
CA TRP A 100 1.18 -10.79 -1.14
C TRP A 100 1.75 -11.55 0.07
N ARG A 101 0.91 -12.17 0.91
CA ARG A 101 1.34 -12.98 2.05
C ARG A 101 1.68 -14.42 1.67
N ASP A 102 0.94 -15.00 0.72
CA ASP A 102 1.07 -16.41 0.34
C ASP A 102 2.20 -16.60 -0.69
N GLU A 103 2.44 -15.58 -1.51
CA GLU A 103 3.50 -15.54 -2.52
C GLU A 103 4.42 -14.32 -2.31
N PRO A 104 5.23 -14.29 -1.24
CA PRO A 104 6.09 -13.15 -0.95
C PRO A 104 7.24 -13.07 -1.97
N SER A 105 7.12 -12.15 -2.92
CA SER A 105 8.19 -11.81 -3.87
C SER A 105 8.45 -10.31 -3.84
N ASN A 106 9.71 -9.91 -3.74
CA ASN A 106 10.05 -8.50 -3.93
C ASN A 106 9.77 -8.08 -5.37
N VAL A 107 9.55 -6.77 -5.54
CA VAL A 107 9.27 -6.16 -6.83
C VAL A 107 10.21 -4.98 -7.03
N HIS A 108 10.88 -4.95 -8.17
CA HIS A 108 11.82 -3.90 -8.54
C HIS A 108 11.22 -3.03 -9.61
N VAL A 109 10.99 -1.76 -9.29
CA VAL A 109 10.59 -0.75 -10.26
C VAL A 109 11.83 0.05 -10.61
N LEU A 110 12.48 -0.33 -11.72
CA LEU A 110 13.72 0.28 -12.18
C LEU A 110 13.43 1.15 -13.41
N ALA A 111 13.71 2.44 -13.31
CA ALA A 111 13.57 3.36 -14.42
C ALA A 111 14.36 4.66 -14.23
N PRO A 112 14.71 5.36 -15.31
CA PRO A 112 15.26 6.71 -15.22
C PRO A 112 14.37 7.68 -14.44
N THR A 113 14.95 8.81 -14.04
CA THR A 113 14.19 9.92 -13.45
C THR A 113 13.12 10.41 -14.43
N GLY A 114 11.91 10.70 -13.94
CA GLY A 114 10.82 11.20 -14.77
C GLY A 114 9.91 10.11 -15.35
N ALA A 115 10.30 8.84 -15.35
CA ALA A 115 9.52 7.75 -15.95
C ALA A 115 8.22 7.36 -15.21
N GLY A 116 7.94 7.97 -14.04
CA GLY A 116 6.74 7.68 -13.24
C GLY A 116 6.84 6.45 -12.33
N LYS A 117 8.06 6.02 -11.98
CA LYS A 117 8.33 4.88 -11.09
C LYS A 117 7.61 4.94 -9.74
N THR A 118 7.63 6.10 -9.08
CA THR A 118 6.90 6.34 -7.82
C THR A 118 5.39 6.20 -7.99
N TYR A 119 4.82 6.68 -9.10
CA TYR A 119 3.39 6.55 -9.37
C TYR A 119 2.99 5.09 -9.51
N ILE A 120 3.76 4.29 -10.27
CA ILE A 120 3.49 2.86 -10.44
C ILE A 120 3.56 2.13 -9.10
N ALA A 121 4.59 2.41 -8.28
CA ALA A 121 4.69 1.80 -6.96
C ALA A 121 3.52 2.18 -6.04
N CYS A 122 3.08 3.45 -6.06
CA CYS A 122 1.89 3.89 -5.33
C CYS A 122 0.64 3.18 -5.85
N ALA A 123 0.44 3.06 -7.17
CA ALA A 123 -0.72 2.38 -7.75
C ALA A 123 -0.77 0.89 -7.39
N ILE A 124 0.36 0.20 -7.40
CA ILE A 124 0.47 -1.20 -6.94
C ILE A 124 0.15 -1.29 -5.44
N GLY A 125 0.72 -0.39 -4.62
CA GLY A 125 0.45 -0.34 -3.19
C GLY A 125 -1.01 -0.04 -2.85
N ILE A 126 -1.66 0.84 -3.60
CA ILE A 126 -3.09 1.15 -3.45
C ILE A 126 -3.94 -0.07 -3.83
N ALA A 127 -3.59 -0.77 -4.91
CA ALA A 127 -4.26 -2.03 -5.27
C ALA A 127 -4.10 -3.09 -4.16
N ALA A 128 -2.93 -3.19 -3.52
CA ALA A 128 -2.73 -4.06 -2.36
C ALA A 128 -3.62 -3.64 -1.18
N CYS A 129 -3.75 -2.33 -0.88
CA CYS A 129 -4.69 -1.85 0.14
C CYS A 129 -6.15 -2.16 -0.21
N GLN A 130 -6.55 -2.06 -1.48
CA GLN A 130 -7.89 -2.44 -1.95
C GLN A 130 -8.16 -3.95 -1.79
N ALA A 131 -7.10 -4.76 -1.88
CA ALA A 131 -7.11 -6.19 -1.54
C ALA A 131 -6.90 -6.46 -0.04
N GLU A 132 -7.09 -5.44 0.82
CA GLU A 132 -7.06 -5.52 2.28
C GLU A 132 -5.69 -5.87 2.90
N TYR A 133 -4.61 -5.69 2.15
CA TYR A 133 -3.25 -5.75 2.67
C TYR A 133 -2.84 -4.42 3.31
N SER A 134 -2.12 -4.52 4.42
CA SER A 134 -1.45 -3.39 5.04
C SER A 134 -0.21 -3.00 4.25
N VAL A 135 -0.06 -1.69 3.98
CA VAL A 135 1.06 -1.18 3.18
C VAL A 135 1.73 -0.05 3.94
N ALA A 136 3.05 0.05 3.81
CA ALA A 136 3.80 1.22 4.26
C ALA A 136 4.71 1.72 3.14
N TYR A 137 4.63 3.00 2.84
CA TYR A 137 5.47 3.66 1.86
C TYR A 137 6.45 4.60 2.56
N TYR A 138 7.72 4.51 2.17
CA TYR A 138 8.76 5.42 2.61
C TYR A 138 9.70 5.74 1.47
N ARG A 139 10.17 6.99 1.40
CA ARG A 139 11.46 7.24 0.77
C ARG A 139 12.58 6.73 1.67
N LEU A 140 13.59 6.08 1.10
CA LEU A 140 14.63 5.41 1.88
C LEU A 140 15.39 6.37 2.81
N ASP A 141 15.78 7.53 2.31
CA ASP A 141 16.49 8.56 3.07
C ASP A 141 15.68 9.02 4.29
N GLN A 142 14.40 9.31 4.08
CA GLN A 142 13.49 9.73 5.16
C GLN A 142 13.26 8.63 6.19
N LEU A 143 13.15 7.37 5.75
CA LEU A 143 13.01 6.24 6.67
C LEU A 143 14.23 6.11 7.59
N VAL A 144 15.43 6.23 7.03
CA VAL A 144 16.67 6.16 7.80
C VAL A 144 16.73 7.30 8.81
N ASP A 145 16.38 8.53 8.42
CA ASP A 145 16.34 9.67 9.33
C ASP A 145 15.29 9.48 10.45
N GLU A 146 14.11 8.98 10.13
CA GLU A 146 13.05 8.67 11.10
C GLU A 146 13.50 7.61 12.14
N LEU A 147 14.22 6.58 11.70
CA LEU A 147 14.76 5.55 12.59
C LEU A 147 15.95 6.07 13.41
N ALA A 148 16.78 6.93 12.82
CA ALA A 148 17.94 7.51 13.48
C ALA A 148 17.55 8.45 14.64
N ALA A 149 16.36 9.06 14.58
CA ALA A 149 15.83 9.99 15.59
C ALA A 149 15.69 9.38 17.00
N PHE A 150 15.68 8.05 17.13
CA PHE A 150 15.51 7.36 18.41
C PHE A 150 16.67 6.37 18.64
N PRO A 151 17.20 6.23 19.86
CA PRO A 151 18.15 5.15 20.17
C PRO A 151 17.55 3.76 19.95
N PRO A 152 18.36 2.71 19.66
CA PRO A 152 17.83 1.35 19.42
C PRO A 152 17.04 0.73 20.57
N ALA A 153 17.25 1.20 21.81
CA ALA A 153 16.53 0.75 22.99
C ALA A 153 15.21 1.52 23.26
N ASP A 154 14.92 2.58 22.48
CA ASP A 154 13.68 3.35 22.62
C ASP A 154 12.48 2.55 22.11
N GLU A 155 11.40 2.51 22.89
CA GLU A 155 10.18 1.77 22.53
C GLU A 155 9.59 2.19 21.18
N ARG A 156 9.74 3.47 20.79
CA ARG A 156 9.27 3.99 19.49
C ARG A 156 10.07 3.42 18.33
N TYR A 157 11.39 3.29 18.48
CA TYR A 157 12.24 2.60 17.50
C TYR A 157 11.82 1.14 17.38
N VAL A 158 11.69 0.43 18.50
CA VAL A 158 11.31 -0.99 18.52
C VAL A 158 9.95 -1.21 17.87
N ALA A 159 8.96 -0.37 18.20
CA ALA A 159 7.62 -0.43 17.59
C ALA A 159 7.66 -0.16 16.09
N LYS A 160 8.45 0.82 15.63
CA LYS A 160 8.62 1.13 14.21
C LYS A 160 9.29 -0.02 13.46
N MET A 161 10.37 -0.58 13.99
CA MET A 161 11.06 -1.74 13.44
C MET A 161 10.12 -2.94 13.33
N ARG A 162 9.40 -3.28 14.40
CA ARG A 162 8.40 -4.36 14.39
C ARG A 162 7.32 -4.12 13.33
N ARG A 163 6.84 -2.89 13.17
CA ARG A 163 5.88 -2.54 12.11
C ARG A 163 6.48 -2.77 10.72
N LEU A 164 7.67 -2.25 10.45
CA LEU A 164 8.33 -2.38 9.14
C LEU A 164 8.64 -3.84 8.79
N GLN A 165 8.95 -4.64 9.80
CA GLN A 165 9.17 -6.07 9.65
C GLN A 165 7.89 -6.86 9.38
N ASN A 166 6.72 -6.41 9.87
CA ASN A 166 5.48 -7.18 9.82
C ASN A 166 4.38 -6.60 8.92
N ILE A 167 4.59 -5.42 8.31
CA ILE A 167 3.66 -4.85 7.33
C ILE A 167 3.61 -5.74 6.09
N ASP A 168 2.43 -5.98 5.52
CA ASP A 168 2.28 -6.95 4.43
C ASP A 168 3.13 -6.56 3.22
N VAL A 169 3.06 -5.28 2.81
CA VAL A 169 3.87 -4.74 1.72
C VAL A 169 4.63 -3.51 2.19
N LEU A 170 5.96 -3.55 2.08
CA LEU A 170 6.82 -2.40 2.33
C LEU A 170 7.29 -1.81 1.00
N ILE A 171 7.07 -0.52 0.78
CA ILE A 171 7.56 0.20 -0.39
C ILE A 171 8.69 1.13 0.03
N LEU A 172 9.87 0.92 -0.58
CA LEU A 172 11.05 1.76 -0.42
C LEU A 172 11.30 2.51 -1.73
N ASP A 173 10.98 3.81 -1.72
CA ASP A 173 11.11 4.71 -2.84
C ASP A 173 12.43 5.50 -2.84
N ASP A 174 12.83 5.97 -4.02
CA ASP A 174 14.11 6.65 -4.29
C ASP A 174 15.31 5.89 -3.70
N PHE A 175 15.30 4.57 -3.84
CA PHE A 175 16.27 3.68 -3.21
C PHE A 175 17.70 3.99 -3.65
N LEU A 176 18.51 4.43 -2.67
CA LEU A 176 19.90 4.86 -2.80
C LEU A 176 20.15 5.94 -3.89
N THR A 177 19.14 6.76 -4.19
CA THR A 177 19.34 8.01 -4.91
C THR A 177 20.14 9.00 -4.06
N ILE A 178 19.85 9.04 -2.76
CA ILE A 178 20.64 9.72 -1.71
C ILE A 178 21.30 8.62 -0.87
N GLY A 179 22.58 8.78 -0.54
CA GLY A 179 23.32 7.82 0.28
C GLY A 179 22.82 7.79 1.71
N ILE A 180 22.97 6.63 2.36
CA ILE A 180 22.63 6.43 3.78
C ILE A 180 23.92 6.25 4.60
N ASN A 181 23.86 6.47 5.91
CA ASN A 181 24.98 6.20 6.82
C ASN A 181 25.00 4.73 7.27
N GLN A 182 26.07 4.32 7.97
CA GLN A 182 26.26 2.93 8.41
C GLN A 182 25.08 2.42 9.25
N ARG A 183 24.61 3.23 10.20
CA ARG A 183 23.44 2.90 11.03
C ARG A 183 22.19 2.65 10.18
N GLY A 184 21.95 3.49 9.16
CA GLY A 184 20.86 3.33 8.22
C GLY A 184 20.94 2.01 7.44
N GLN A 185 22.15 1.60 7.03
CA GLN A 185 22.35 0.30 6.41
C GLN A 185 22.07 -0.84 7.40
N GLU A 186 22.52 -0.75 8.65
CA GLU A 186 22.27 -1.76 9.69
C GLU A 186 20.77 -1.92 9.96
N ASP A 187 20.04 -0.81 10.09
CA ASP A 187 18.60 -0.82 10.31
C ASP A 187 17.84 -1.37 9.10
N LEU A 188 18.21 -0.96 7.88
CA LEU A 188 17.67 -1.54 6.65
C LEU A 188 17.95 -3.04 6.57
N THR A 189 19.15 -3.48 6.94
CA THR A 189 19.53 -4.90 6.95
C THR A 189 18.62 -5.71 7.88
N LYS A 190 18.39 -5.24 9.11
CA LYS A 190 17.47 -5.88 10.07
C LYS A 190 16.04 -5.98 9.55
N ILE A 191 15.56 -4.95 8.84
CA ILE A 191 14.22 -4.96 8.24
C ILE A 191 14.16 -6.01 7.13
N ILE A 192 15.09 -5.96 6.17
CA ILE A 192 15.05 -6.82 5.00
C ILE A 192 15.30 -8.28 5.34
N PHE A 193 16.22 -8.57 6.27
CA PHE A 193 16.52 -9.95 6.65
C PHE A 193 15.35 -10.63 7.34
N ASP A 194 14.60 -9.91 8.17
CA ASP A 194 13.42 -10.45 8.86
C ASP A 194 12.20 -10.63 7.92
N ARG A 195 12.18 -9.86 6.82
CA ARG A 195 11.16 -9.95 5.77
C ARG A 195 11.49 -10.99 4.70
N ASP A 196 12.76 -11.35 4.53
CA ASP A 196 13.24 -12.23 3.47
C ASP A 196 12.48 -13.57 3.45
N GLY A 197 11.88 -13.91 2.31
CA GLY A 197 11.03 -15.09 2.12
C GLY A 197 9.70 -15.09 2.88
N ARG A 198 9.39 -14.07 3.70
CA ARG A 198 8.18 -14.00 4.53
C ARG A 198 7.21 -12.91 4.06
N LEU A 199 7.72 -11.72 3.71
CA LEU A 199 6.91 -10.58 3.30
C LEU A 199 7.60 -9.77 2.18
N PRO A 200 6.85 -9.37 1.14
CA PRO A 200 7.39 -8.70 -0.03
C PRO A 200 7.81 -7.25 0.26
N THR A 201 8.86 -6.81 -0.43
CA THR A 201 9.30 -5.42 -0.46
C THR A 201 9.28 -4.92 -1.91
N ILE A 202 8.68 -3.75 -2.14
CA ILE A 202 8.73 -3.06 -3.43
C ILE A 202 9.86 -2.03 -3.36
N ILE A 203 10.86 -2.19 -4.22
CA ILE A 203 12.02 -1.32 -4.32
C ILE A 203 11.88 -0.48 -5.57
N VAL A 204 11.89 0.84 -5.41
CA VAL A 204 11.80 1.79 -6.52
C VAL A 204 13.13 2.52 -6.63
N SER A 205 13.80 2.38 -7.77
CA SER A 205 15.11 2.98 -7.97
C SER A 205 15.34 3.41 -9.41
N GLN A 206 16.34 4.26 -9.59
CA GLN A 206 16.90 4.62 -10.89
C GLN A 206 18.28 4.01 -11.13
N THR A 207 18.77 3.22 -10.18
CA THR A 207 20.11 2.62 -10.21
C THR A 207 20.03 1.12 -9.99
N THR A 208 21.07 0.40 -10.40
CA THR A 208 21.10 -1.07 -10.36
C THR A 208 21.63 -1.59 -9.03
N ALA A 209 21.39 -2.87 -8.75
CA ALA A 209 21.98 -3.60 -7.62
C ALA A 209 23.51 -3.41 -7.51
N ALA A 210 24.22 -3.45 -8.63
CA ALA A 210 25.68 -3.23 -8.66
C ALA A 210 26.08 -1.82 -8.20
N TYR A 211 25.25 -0.81 -8.45
CA TYR A 211 25.45 0.54 -7.92
C TYR A 211 25.15 0.59 -6.42
N TRP A 212 24.10 -0.07 -5.96
CA TRP A 212 23.73 -0.13 -4.54
C TRP A 212 24.85 -0.70 -3.68
N ILE A 213 25.46 -1.82 -4.09
CA ILE A 213 26.60 -2.44 -3.38
C ILE A 213 27.74 -1.43 -3.18
N LYS A 214 28.05 -0.63 -4.20
CA LYS A 214 29.12 0.38 -4.16
C LYS A 214 28.79 1.60 -3.29
N LYS A 215 27.51 1.85 -3.02
CA LYS A 215 27.04 3.04 -2.30
C LYS A 215 26.70 2.78 -0.84
N LEU A 216 26.53 1.53 -0.47
CA LEU A 216 26.30 1.14 0.91
C LEU A 216 27.59 1.32 1.74
N PRO A 217 27.52 1.92 2.95
CA PRO A 217 28.68 2.22 3.79
C PRO A 217 29.53 1.03 4.23
N ASP A 218 28.92 -0.12 4.55
CA ASP A 218 29.59 -1.36 4.92
C ASP A 218 29.60 -2.33 3.73
N PRO A 219 30.75 -2.53 3.05
CA PRO A 219 30.85 -3.41 1.89
C PRO A 219 30.58 -4.89 2.22
N VAL A 220 30.84 -5.33 3.45
CA VAL A 220 30.67 -6.75 3.83
C VAL A 220 29.20 -7.10 3.92
N GLY A 221 28.40 -6.27 4.60
CA GLY A 221 26.96 -6.44 4.67
C GLY A 221 26.23 -6.09 3.37
N ALA A 222 26.81 -5.26 2.51
CA ALA A 222 26.16 -4.74 1.31
C ALA A 222 25.74 -5.83 0.33
N ASP A 223 26.60 -6.79 0.04
CA ASP A 223 26.32 -7.86 -0.93
C ASP A 223 25.12 -8.72 -0.46
N SER A 224 25.15 -9.12 0.81
CA SER A 224 24.10 -9.94 1.44
C SER A 224 22.74 -9.23 1.49
N LEU A 225 22.74 -7.92 1.77
CA LEU A 225 21.53 -7.08 1.74
C LEU A 225 20.99 -6.92 0.31
N VAL A 226 21.85 -6.54 -0.63
CA VAL A 226 21.44 -6.28 -2.02
C VAL A 226 20.99 -7.57 -2.71
N SER A 227 21.61 -8.71 -2.44
CA SER A 227 21.18 -10.01 -2.99
C SER A 227 19.73 -10.32 -2.61
N ARG A 228 19.33 -10.09 -1.35
CA ARG A 228 17.96 -10.32 -0.87
C ARG A 228 16.97 -9.33 -1.45
N LEU A 229 17.35 -8.06 -1.48
CA LEU A 229 16.53 -7.04 -2.13
C LEU A 229 16.29 -7.41 -3.59
N ASN A 230 17.35 -7.70 -4.35
CA ASN A 230 17.33 -7.98 -5.79
C ASN A 230 16.67 -9.31 -6.18
N ALA A 231 16.33 -10.18 -5.23
CA ALA A 231 15.54 -11.38 -5.49
C ALA A 231 14.09 -11.00 -5.78
N GLY A 232 13.53 -11.40 -6.92
CA GLY A 232 12.10 -11.19 -7.22
C GLY A 232 11.82 -10.69 -8.63
N GLN A 233 10.66 -10.07 -8.80
CA GLN A 233 10.14 -9.64 -10.11
C GLN A 233 10.65 -8.23 -10.47
N ARG A 234 10.92 -7.99 -11.75
CA ARG A 234 11.35 -6.67 -12.26
C ARG A 234 10.29 -6.05 -13.16
N ILE A 235 10.03 -4.78 -12.95
CA ILE A 235 9.24 -3.91 -13.83
C ILE A 235 10.23 -2.90 -14.42
N GLU A 236 10.41 -2.99 -15.73
CA GLU A 236 11.19 -2.03 -16.50
C GLU A 236 10.23 -1.01 -17.10
N LEU A 237 10.56 0.27 -16.95
CA LEU A 237 9.89 1.33 -17.67
C LEU A 237 10.87 1.86 -18.72
N GLY A 238 10.33 2.29 -19.86
CA GLY A 238 11.10 3.03 -20.86
C GLY A 238 11.52 4.42 -20.36
N ASP A 239 12.24 5.14 -21.23
CA ASP A 239 12.85 6.45 -20.92
C ASP A 239 11.88 7.63 -21.08
N TYR A 240 10.58 7.37 -21.13
CA TYR A 240 9.55 8.38 -21.36
C TYR A 240 9.42 9.34 -20.17
N ASP A 241 9.65 10.63 -20.37
CA ASP A 241 9.57 11.63 -19.30
C ASP A 241 8.13 12.11 -19.07
N MET A 242 7.51 11.56 -18.02
CA MET A 242 6.15 11.95 -17.61
C MET A 242 6.07 13.39 -17.12
N ARG A 243 7.15 13.97 -16.58
CA ARG A 243 7.12 15.35 -16.09
C ARG A 243 7.04 16.33 -17.25
N GLN A 244 7.80 16.08 -18.31
CA GLN A 244 7.70 16.86 -19.55
C GLN A 244 6.31 16.72 -20.15
N HIS A 245 5.79 15.50 -20.30
CA HIS A 245 4.46 15.28 -20.84
C HIS A 245 3.37 16.06 -20.10
N LEU A 246 3.34 15.98 -18.76
CA LEU A 246 2.34 16.67 -17.94
C LEU A 246 2.47 18.20 -18.01
N ALA A 247 3.70 18.74 -18.13
CA ALA A 247 3.91 20.18 -18.29
C ALA A 247 3.40 20.70 -19.65
N HIS A 248 3.59 19.93 -20.72
CA HIS A 248 3.06 20.28 -22.05
C HIS A 248 1.52 20.18 -22.09
N ALA A 249 0.93 19.18 -21.43
CA ALA A 249 -0.52 19.03 -21.37
C ALA A 249 -1.22 20.20 -20.64
N GLN A 250 -0.60 20.74 -19.59
CA GLN A 250 -1.13 21.90 -18.86
C GLN A 250 -1.10 23.19 -19.69
N THR A 251 -0.03 23.41 -20.46
CA THR A 251 0.10 24.60 -21.33
C THR A 251 -0.89 24.59 -22.50
N THR A 252 -1.27 23.42 -23.02
CA THR A 252 -2.27 23.29 -24.09
C THR A 252 -3.72 23.43 -23.63
N VAL A 253 -4.01 23.31 -22.33
CA VAL A 253 -5.37 23.46 -21.78
C VAL A 253 -5.64 24.92 -21.36
N ASP A 254 -4.59 25.66 -21.01
CA ASP A 254 -4.66 27.08 -20.63
C ASP A 254 -4.51 28.05 -21.84
N SER A 255 -4.53 27.54 -23.08
CA SER A 255 -4.48 28.33 -24.34
C SER A 255 -5.74 28.17 -25.17
#